data_AF-A0A8H5MFG4-F1
#
_entry.id   AF-A0A8H5MFG4-F1
#
_cell.length_a   1.000
_cell.length_b   1.000
_cell.length_c   1.000
_cell.angle_alpha   90.00
_cell.angle_beta   90.00
_cell.angle_gamma   90.00
#
_symmetry.space_group_name_H-M   'P 1'
#
loop_
_entity.id
_entity.type
_entity.pdbx_description
1 polymer ?
#
loop_
_entity_poly.entity_id
_entity_poly.type
_entity_poly.pdbx_seq_one_letter_code
_entity_poly.pdbx_strand_id
1 'polypeptide(L)'
;MSPQNCENDSLTDTHLNFAILSNPNSLPILIMFPEDKQLVGLNNWAVFRDHVKSVARSAGLNGYLDGTISAPIPVATAPNVAPVVMPVNSRTPTPEEWELCDARLAGIVFQNIKDPCSIGVTQDMTLNVMWIALTDKYENNSAVAQTLATERIQQCKYTTGTAFEDYFKSLEALQKSANDVGCNISNNNLHSRFLTSLPRDYLWILQNHGAHPFPELKKHLIELEPEATALVNMSENGVCSMPPYVPSVSSHNTHQENYFRPRQPRI
;
A
#
# COMPACT_ATOMS: atom_id res chain seq x y z
N MET A 1 42.18 4.00 -33.01
CA MET A 1 42.21 2.84 -32.08
C MET A 1 41.49 3.28 -30.82
N SER A 2 40.57 2.42 -30.36
CA SER A 2 39.53 2.64 -29.36
C SER A 2 40.08 2.73 -27.91
N PRO A 3 39.23 2.70 -26.85
CA PRO A 3 38.94 3.86 -26.02
C PRO A 3 39.36 3.65 -24.55
N GLN A 4 39.24 4.69 -23.71
CA GLN A 4 39.35 4.55 -22.26
C GLN A 4 37.96 4.75 -21.63
N ASN A 5 37.38 3.63 -21.18
CA ASN A 5 36.31 3.53 -20.21
C ASN A 5 36.93 3.13 -18.86
N CYS A 6 36.37 3.69 -17.77
CA CYS A 6 36.09 3.08 -16.46
C CYS A 6 35.46 4.22 -15.62
N GLU A 7 34.14 4.27 -15.49
CA GLU A 7 33.34 3.66 -14.39
C GLU A 7 33.65 4.32 -13.03
N ASN A 8 32.76 5.18 -12.56
CA ASN A 8 31.62 4.90 -11.66
C ASN A 8 32.06 4.96 -10.19
N ASP A 9 31.61 6.02 -9.49
CA ASP A 9 31.14 5.89 -8.12
C ASP A 9 30.02 6.91 -7.88
N SER A 10 28.80 6.41 -8.09
CA SER A 10 27.55 6.98 -7.60
C SER A 10 27.44 6.64 -6.13
N LEU A 11 27.50 7.64 -5.25
CA LEU A 11 27.31 7.48 -3.81
C LEU A 11 26.28 8.51 -3.30
N THR A 12 25.03 8.04 -3.31
CA THR A 12 23.95 8.31 -2.34
C THR A 12 23.62 9.76 -2.01
N ASP A 13 22.68 10.28 -2.80
CA ASP A 13 21.95 11.53 -2.64
C ASP A 13 20.84 11.40 -1.57
N THR A 14 21.22 11.23 -0.29
CA THR A 14 20.27 11.13 0.84
C THR A 14 20.61 12.06 2.02
N HIS A 15 21.48 13.05 1.82
CA HIS A 15 21.91 13.99 2.87
C HIS A 15 21.43 15.43 2.66
N LEU A 16 20.37 15.64 1.88
CA LEU A 16 19.81 16.97 1.69
C LEU A 16 18.84 17.34 2.83
N ASN A 17 19.19 18.45 3.50
CA ASN A 17 18.29 19.41 4.16
C ASN A 17 17.94 19.22 5.66
N PHE A 18 18.87 18.76 6.50
CA PHE A 18 18.67 18.81 7.96
C PHE A 18 18.86 20.21 8.60
N ALA A 19 19.41 21.21 7.89
CA ALA A 19 19.84 22.48 8.47
C ALA A 19 19.00 23.74 8.12
N ILE A 20 17.91 23.62 7.36
CA ILE A 20 17.25 24.78 6.71
C ILE A 20 16.06 25.35 7.52
N LEU A 21 15.86 24.89 8.76
CA LEU A 21 14.74 25.34 9.61
C LEU A 21 15.11 26.48 10.57
N SER A 22 16.40 26.85 10.69
CA SER A 22 16.88 27.70 11.79
C SER A 22 17.25 29.15 11.41
N ASN A 23 17.09 29.58 10.16
CA ASN A 23 17.41 30.96 9.75
C ASN A 23 16.16 31.78 9.42
N PRO A 24 15.76 32.76 10.25
CA PRO A 24 14.61 33.62 9.98
C PRO A 24 14.85 34.64 8.84
N ASN A 25 16.09 34.80 8.36
CA ASN A 25 16.45 35.80 7.34
C ASN A 25 16.72 35.22 5.94
N SER A 26 16.55 33.91 5.73
CA SER A 26 16.63 33.30 4.40
C SER A 26 15.23 33.03 3.85
N LEU A 27 14.99 33.35 2.58
CA LEU A 27 13.77 32.92 1.88
C LEU A 27 13.55 31.42 2.15
N PRO A 28 12.34 30.99 2.57
CA PRO A 28 12.11 29.60 2.85
C PRO A 28 12.32 28.82 1.55
N ILE A 29 13.34 27.96 1.52
CA ILE A 29 13.44 26.96 0.47
C ILE A 29 12.23 26.06 0.65
N LEU A 30 11.25 26.27 -0.22
CA LEU A 30 10.05 25.49 -0.27
C LEU A 30 10.41 24.09 -0.77
N ILE A 31 10.10 23.07 0.03
CA ILE A 31 10.40 21.68 -0.33
C ILE A 31 9.44 21.28 -1.45
N MET A 32 9.99 21.00 -2.63
CA MET A 32 9.27 20.38 -3.73
C MET A 32 9.59 18.88 -3.73
N PHE A 33 8.56 18.06 -3.72
CA PHE A 33 8.69 16.61 -3.83
C PHE A 33 9.00 16.24 -5.28
N PRO A 34 9.71 15.11 -5.49
CA PRO A 34 9.78 14.47 -6.79
C PRO A 34 8.38 14.32 -7.42
N GLU A 35 8.31 14.39 -8.75
CA GLU A 35 7.03 14.46 -9.46
C GLU A 35 6.12 13.24 -9.22
N ASP A 36 6.72 12.07 -9.02
CA ASP A 36 6.04 10.81 -8.66
C ASP A 36 5.43 10.82 -7.24
N LYS A 37 5.83 11.78 -6.41
CA LYS A 37 5.42 11.93 -5.00
C LYS A 37 4.53 13.14 -4.75
N GLN A 38 4.31 14.00 -5.73
CA GLN A 38 3.33 15.09 -5.68
C GLN A 38 1.92 14.51 -5.77
N LEU A 39 0.94 15.10 -5.08
CA LEU A 39 -0.43 14.61 -5.10
C LEU A 39 -1.07 14.81 -6.48
N VAL A 40 -1.40 13.70 -7.14
CA VAL A 40 -2.13 13.68 -8.42
C VAL A 40 -3.59 13.29 -8.19
N GLY A 41 -3.84 12.39 -7.23
CA GLY A 41 -5.18 11.93 -6.93
C GLY A 41 -5.17 10.79 -5.91
N LEU A 42 -6.26 10.02 -5.87
CA LEU A 42 -6.43 8.95 -4.88
C LEU A 42 -5.34 7.88 -4.94
N ASN A 43 -4.86 7.54 -6.15
CA ASN A 43 -3.91 6.46 -6.39
C ASN A 43 -2.52 6.69 -5.74
N ASN A 44 -2.16 7.93 -5.44
CA ASN A 44 -0.89 8.23 -4.78
C ASN A 44 -1.05 9.02 -3.46
N TRP A 45 -2.28 9.11 -2.96
CA TRP A 45 -2.59 9.75 -1.68
C TRP A 45 -1.75 9.19 -0.53
N ALA A 46 -1.65 7.86 -0.41
CA ALA A 46 -0.88 7.23 0.66
C ALA A 46 0.59 7.67 0.65
N VAL A 47 1.22 7.65 -0.54
CA VAL A 47 2.63 8.07 -0.73
C VAL A 47 2.81 9.54 -0.39
N PHE A 48 1.93 10.41 -0.89
CA PHE A 48 1.95 11.84 -0.61
C PHE A 48 1.79 12.13 0.88
N ARG A 49 0.78 11.54 1.52
CA ARG A 49 0.47 11.68 2.95
C ARG A 49 1.67 11.31 3.81
N ASP A 50 2.32 10.19 3.49
CA ASP A 50 3.48 9.71 4.25
C ASP A 50 4.69 10.64 4.08
N HIS A 51 4.88 11.24 2.89
CA HIS A 51 5.92 12.26 2.67
C HIS A 51 5.66 13.54 3.46
N VAL A 52 4.42 14.05 3.45
CA VAL A 52 4.07 15.25 4.24
C VAL A 52 4.28 14.98 5.73
N LYS A 53 3.83 13.84 6.25
CA LYS A 53 4.06 13.44 7.65
C LYS A 53 5.55 13.30 7.98
N SER A 54 6.34 12.75 7.06
CA SER A 54 7.80 12.61 7.22
C SER A 54 8.47 13.97 7.34
N VAL A 55 8.13 14.92 6.46
CA VAL A 55 8.64 16.30 6.49
C VAL A 55 8.22 17.03 7.76
N ALA A 56 6.94 16.95 8.14
CA ALA A 56 6.45 17.59 9.36
C ALA A 56 7.15 17.01 10.61
N ARG A 57 7.38 15.69 10.65
CA ARG A 57 8.07 15.02 11.75
C ARG A 57 9.55 15.39 11.81
N SER A 58 10.27 15.39 10.69
CA SER A 58 11.69 15.76 10.68
C SER A 58 11.90 17.23 11.06
N ALA A 59 10.91 18.08 10.78
CA ALA A 59 10.90 19.47 11.21
C ALA A 59 10.39 19.70 12.64
N GLY A 60 9.87 18.66 13.32
CA GLY A 60 9.23 18.78 14.64
C GLY A 60 7.92 19.58 14.65
N LEU A 61 7.30 19.77 13.48
CA LEU A 61 6.09 20.56 13.26
C LEU A 61 4.83 19.70 13.11
N ASN A 62 4.87 18.41 13.47
CA ASN A 62 3.72 17.50 13.35
C ASN A 62 2.46 18.04 14.06
N GLY A 63 2.62 18.81 15.13
CA GLY A 63 1.50 19.37 15.89
C GLY A 63 0.68 20.43 15.14
N TYR A 64 1.25 21.08 14.13
CA TYR A 64 0.51 22.01 13.26
C TYR A 64 -0.39 21.25 12.29
N LEU A 65 0.07 20.08 11.83
CA LEU A 65 -0.63 19.26 10.85
C LEU A 65 -1.86 18.58 11.45
N ASP A 66 -1.71 18.01 12.65
CA ASP A 66 -2.83 17.39 13.39
C ASP A 66 -3.66 18.40 14.21
N GLY A 67 -3.25 19.66 14.26
CA GLY A 67 -3.95 20.74 14.97
C GLY A 67 -3.73 20.76 16.49
N THR A 68 -2.86 19.91 17.03
CA THR A 68 -2.52 19.91 18.47
C THR A 68 -1.76 21.17 18.91
N ILE A 69 -1.13 21.89 17.97
CA ILE A 69 -0.58 23.23 18.18
C ILE A 69 -1.53 24.24 17.52
N SER A 70 -2.45 24.78 18.32
CA SER A 70 -3.42 25.78 17.87
C SER A 70 -2.84 27.19 17.83
N ALA A 71 -3.44 28.06 17.01
CA ALA A 71 -3.08 29.47 16.96
C ALA A 71 -3.20 30.10 18.37
N PRO A 72 -2.17 30.83 18.85
CA PRO A 72 -2.24 31.51 20.13
C PRO A 72 -3.34 32.57 20.12
N ILE A 73 -4.09 32.67 21.21
CA ILE A 73 -5.06 33.76 21.38
C ILE A 73 -4.25 35.06 21.57
N PRO A 74 -4.49 36.11 20.78
CA PRO A 74 -3.77 37.38 20.94
C PRO A 74 -4.08 37.97 22.31
N VAL A 75 -3.09 37.93 23.20
CA VAL A 75 -3.13 38.62 24.48
C VAL A 75 -2.51 40.00 24.26
N ALA A 76 -3.18 41.07 24.70
CA ALA A 76 -2.66 42.43 24.56
C ALA A 76 -1.26 42.55 25.20
N THR A 77 -0.23 42.76 24.39
CA THR A 77 1.18 42.72 24.82
C THR A 77 1.60 44.01 25.53
N ALA A 78 2.20 43.88 26.72
CA ALA A 78 3.02 44.91 27.35
C ALA A 78 4.41 45.02 26.65
N PRO A 79 5.12 46.16 26.74
CA PRO A 79 6.24 46.44 25.84
C PRO A 79 7.53 45.63 26.13
N ASN A 80 8.04 45.05 25.02
CA ASN A 80 9.44 44.88 24.64
C ASN A 80 10.33 43.96 25.50
N VAL A 81 10.46 42.69 25.08
CA VAL A 81 11.56 41.79 25.46
C VAL A 81 12.30 41.37 24.20
N ALA A 82 13.63 41.36 24.25
CA ALA A 82 14.54 41.07 23.14
C ALA A 82 14.26 39.71 22.46
N PRO A 83 14.59 39.54 21.16
CA PRO A 83 14.34 38.30 20.42
C PRO A 83 15.15 37.15 21.02
N VAL A 84 14.48 36.25 21.72
CA VAL A 84 15.04 34.96 22.14
C VAL A 84 14.92 34.03 20.94
N VAL A 85 16.04 33.49 20.47
CA VAL A 85 16.04 32.39 19.48
C VAL A 85 15.51 31.16 20.19
N MET A 86 14.21 30.91 20.09
CA MET A 86 13.55 29.73 20.65
C MET A 86 13.59 28.55 19.67
N PRO A 87 13.57 27.30 20.17
CA PRO A 87 13.57 26.11 19.32
C PRO A 87 12.31 26.07 18.45
N VAL A 88 12.48 25.74 17.16
CA VAL A 88 11.42 25.52 16.15
C VAL A 88 10.29 24.57 16.62
N ASN A 89 10.54 23.79 17.67
CA ASN A 89 9.63 22.78 18.21
C ASN A 89 8.87 23.23 19.47
N SER A 90 8.72 24.54 19.70
CA SER A 90 7.91 25.05 20.80
C SER A 90 6.46 24.58 20.66
N ARG A 91 5.90 24.00 21.73
CA ARG A 91 4.47 23.67 21.81
C ARG A 91 3.59 24.88 22.13
N THR A 92 4.22 26.01 22.45
CA THR A 92 3.59 27.29 22.78
C THR A 92 4.26 28.38 21.95
N PRO A 93 4.05 28.40 20.62
CA PRO A 93 4.63 29.43 19.76
C PRO A 93 4.01 30.80 20.06
N THR A 94 4.71 31.89 19.71
CA THR A 94 4.08 33.22 19.60
C THR A 94 3.13 33.26 18.40
N PRO A 95 2.21 34.24 18.31
CA PRO A 95 1.34 34.38 17.15
C PRO A 95 2.12 34.43 15.81
N GLU A 96 3.22 35.18 15.77
CA GLU A 96 4.04 35.34 14.57
C GLU A 96 4.82 34.07 14.22
N GLU A 97 5.34 33.35 15.22
CA GLU A 97 6.00 32.06 15.03
C GLU A 97 5.02 31.01 14.51
N TRP A 98 3.81 30.99 15.07
CA TRP A 98 2.76 30.07 14.65
C TRP A 98 2.37 30.32 13.20
N GLU A 99 2.10 31.57 12.84
CA GLU A 99 1.73 31.98 11.48
C GLU A 99 2.82 31.63 10.46
N LEU A 100 4.09 31.89 10.80
CA LEU A 100 5.21 31.55 9.93
C LEU A 100 5.34 30.03 9.71
N CYS A 101 5.21 29.23 10.78
CA CYS A 101 5.31 27.76 10.68
C CYS A 101 4.13 27.16 9.91
N ASP A 102 2.91 27.61 10.21
CA ASP A 102 1.69 27.18 9.54
C ASP A 102 1.74 27.53 8.04
N ALA A 103 1.99 28.80 7.69
CA ALA A 103 2.08 29.26 6.31
C ALA A 103 3.17 28.54 5.51
N ARG A 104 4.32 28.24 6.14
CA ARG A 104 5.41 27.51 5.49
C ARG A 104 5.01 26.08 5.15
N LEU A 105 4.42 25.35 6.08
CA LEU A 105 3.97 23.98 5.83
C LEU A 105 2.75 23.94 4.89
N ALA A 106 1.81 24.86 5.03
CA ALA A 106 0.68 25.03 4.13
C ALA A 106 1.17 25.27 2.69
N GLY A 107 2.18 26.14 2.52
CA GLY A 107 2.84 26.36 1.24
C GLY A 107 3.48 25.09 0.67
N ILE A 108 4.15 24.27 1.49
CA ILE A 108 4.72 22.99 1.06
C ILE A 108 3.62 22.05 0.58
N VAL A 109 2.54 21.90 1.35
CA VAL A 109 1.40 21.05 0.97
C VAL A 109 0.77 21.55 -0.33
N PHE A 110 0.41 22.82 -0.41
CA PHE A 110 -0.23 23.44 -1.56
C PHE A 110 0.56 23.22 -2.86
N GLN A 111 1.87 23.47 -2.81
CA GLN A 111 2.75 23.44 -3.99
C GLN A 111 3.09 22.03 -4.46
N ASN A 112 2.84 21.03 -3.60
CA ASN A 112 3.00 19.61 -3.94
C ASN A 112 1.69 18.94 -4.35
N ILE A 113 0.63 19.72 -4.62
CA ILE A 113 -0.63 19.23 -5.17
C ILE A 113 -0.73 19.71 -6.62
N LYS A 114 -0.96 18.79 -7.57
CA LYS A 114 -1.03 19.14 -9.00
C LYS A 114 -2.25 20.01 -9.34
N ASP A 115 -3.37 19.80 -8.65
CA ASP A 115 -4.61 20.54 -8.84
C ASP A 115 -5.31 20.81 -7.50
N PRO A 116 -4.84 21.82 -6.73
CA PRO A 116 -5.41 22.12 -5.42
C PRO A 116 -6.84 22.66 -5.51
N CYS A 117 -7.18 23.36 -6.59
CA CYS A 117 -8.51 23.95 -6.77
C CYS A 117 -9.62 22.89 -6.91
N SER A 118 -9.40 21.80 -7.67
CA SER A 118 -10.44 20.76 -7.82
C SER A 118 -10.70 19.95 -6.56
N ILE A 119 -9.83 20.09 -5.55
CA ILE A 119 -9.97 19.43 -4.25
C ILE A 119 -10.39 20.40 -3.14
N GLY A 120 -10.69 21.66 -3.49
CA GLY A 120 -11.16 22.68 -2.57
C GLY A 120 -10.06 23.22 -1.65
N VAL A 121 -8.78 23.03 -1.99
CA VAL A 121 -7.65 23.58 -1.25
C VAL A 121 -7.25 24.93 -1.86
N THR A 122 -7.20 25.98 -1.05
CA THR A 122 -6.82 27.33 -1.46
C THR A 122 -5.60 27.82 -0.67
N GLN A 123 -4.84 28.75 -1.25
CA GLN A 123 -3.54 29.20 -0.69
C GLN A 123 -3.68 29.93 0.66
N ASP A 124 -4.85 30.48 0.96
CA ASP A 124 -5.18 31.19 2.20
C ASP A 124 -5.61 30.28 3.35
N MET A 125 -5.75 28.97 3.11
CA MET A 125 -6.07 28.02 4.16
C MET A 125 -4.90 27.81 5.11
N THR A 126 -5.23 27.62 6.39
CA THR A 126 -4.27 27.11 7.37
C THR A 126 -3.87 25.67 7.02
N LEU A 127 -2.69 25.24 7.46
CA LEU A 127 -2.22 23.87 7.22
C LEU A 127 -3.24 22.84 7.70
N ASN A 128 -3.79 23.04 8.90
CA ASN A 128 -4.74 22.09 9.48
C ASN A 128 -6.03 21.99 8.63
N VAL A 129 -6.55 23.11 8.13
CA VAL A 129 -7.73 23.11 7.24
C VAL A 129 -7.41 22.40 5.92
N MET A 130 -6.25 22.67 5.31
CA MET A 130 -5.80 21.94 4.12
C MET A 130 -5.72 20.44 4.39
N TRP A 131 -5.12 20.05 5.53
CA TRP A 131 -4.92 18.66 5.90
C TRP A 131 -6.25 17.93 6.11
N ILE A 132 -7.21 18.55 6.79
CA ILE A 132 -8.57 18.02 6.98
C ILE A 132 -9.27 17.83 5.63
N ALA A 133 -9.25 18.83 4.74
CA ALA A 133 -9.86 18.74 3.43
C ALA A 133 -9.28 17.57 2.60
N LEU A 134 -7.96 17.39 2.66
CA LEU A 134 -7.27 16.28 2.01
C LEU A 134 -7.66 14.92 2.61
N THR A 135 -7.64 14.78 3.94
CA THR A 135 -8.02 13.52 4.59
C THR A 135 -9.48 13.19 4.35
N ASP A 136 -10.39 14.16 4.41
CA ASP A 136 -11.81 13.95 4.15
C ASP A 136 -12.05 13.52 2.71
N LYS A 137 -11.36 14.13 1.75
CA LYS A 137 -11.50 13.78 0.33
C LYS A 137 -10.90 12.41 0.03
N TYR A 138 -9.73 12.09 0.55
CA TYR A 138 -9.00 10.90 0.10
C TYR A 138 -9.08 9.71 1.04
N GLU A 139 -9.25 9.87 2.35
CA GLU A 139 -9.43 8.74 3.27
C GLU A 139 -10.84 8.16 3.17
N ASN A 140 -11.89 8.99 3.09
CA ASN A 140 -13.26 8.49 2.86
C ASN A 140 -13.39 7.82 1.49
N ASN A 141 -12.84 8.44 0.43
CA ASN A 141 -12.83 7.82 -0.89
C ASN A 141 -11.93 6.58 -0.94
N SER A 142 -10.86 6.52 -0.15
CA SER A 142 -10.04 5.31 -0.03
C SER A 142 -10.85 4.18 0.60
N ALA A 143 -11.65 4.41 1.65
CA ALA A 143 -12.49 3.36 2.22
C ALA A 143 -13.49 2.78 1.20
N VAL A 144 -14.14 3.64 0.41
CA VAL A 144 -15.05 3.22 -0.67
C VAL A 144 -14.28 2.49 -1.78
N ALA A 145 -13.14 3.03 -2.20
CA ALA A 145 -12.30 2.42 -3.24
C ALA A 145 -11.73 1.06 -2.81
N GLN A 146 -11.29 0.93 -1.55
CA GLN A 146 -10.81 -0.32 -0.96
C GLN A 146 -11.94 -1.36 -0.89
N THR A 147 -13.15 -0.93 -0.51
CA THR A 147 -14.35 -1.79 -0.51
C THR A 147 -14.63 -2.31 -1.92
N LEU A 148 -14.69 -1.42 -2.91
CA LEU A 148 -14.93 -1.78 -4.30
C LEU A 148 -13.83 -2.68 -4.89
N ALA A 149 -12.56 -2.39 -4.59
CA ALA A 149 -11.44 -3.21 -5.05
C ALA A 149 -11.48 -4.61 -4.45
N THR A 150 -11.81 -4.72 -3.16
CA THR A 150 -12.00 -6.01 -2.47
C THR A 150 -13.18 -6.77 -3.06
N GLU A 151 -14.30 -6.09 -3.35
CA GLU A 151 -15.46 -6.69 -4.00
C GLU A 151 -15.12 -7.24 -5.40
N ARG A 152 -14.37 -6.49 -6.21
CA ARG A 152 -13.92 -6.97 -7.53
C ARG A 152 -13.10 -8.26 -7.44
N ILE A 153 -12.20 -8.36 -6.46
CA ILE A 153 -11.46 -9.60 -6.20
C ILE A 153 -12.44 -10.72 -5.82
N GLN A 154 -13.39 -10.47 -4.92
CA GLN A 154 -14.43 -11.44 -4.52
C GLN A 154 -15.37 -11.86 -5.66
N GLN A 155 -15.56 -11.01 -6.67
CA GLN A 155 -16.36 -11.32 -7.85
C GLN A 155 -15.57 -12.06 -8.93
N CYS A 156 -14.24 -12.07 -8.88
CA CYS A 156 -13.38 -12.79 -9.82
C CYS A 156 -13.62 -14.31 -9.71
N LYS A 157 -14.39 -14.87 -10.65
CA LYS A 157 -14.71 -16.30 -10.72
C LYS A 157 -13.91 -16.99 -11.82
N TYR A 158 -13.47 -18.22 -11.56
CA TYR A 158 -12.88 -19.04 -12.62
C TYR A 158 -14.00 -19.54 -13.54
N THR A 159 -13.83 -19.34 -14.84
CA THR A 159 -14.79 -19.78 -15.86
C THR A 159 -14.23 -21.03 -16.54
N THR A 160 -15.04 -22.09 -16.63
CA THR A 160 -14.65 -23.33 -17.30
C THR A 160 -14.18 -23.03 -18.73
N GLY A 161 -13.01 -23.56 -19.10
CA GLY A 161 -12.38 -23.34 -20.40
C GLY A 161 -11.49 -22.09 -20.49
N THR A 162 -11.42 -21.27 -19.44
CA THR A 162 -10.40 -20.22 -19.34
C THR A 162 -9.06 -20.82 -18.94
N ALA A 163 -7.97 -20.40 -19.59
CA ALA A 163 -6.65 -20.83 -19.22
C ALA A 163 -6.31 -20.44 -17.76
N PHE A 164 -5.65 -21.30 -17.01
CA PHE A 164 -5.27 -20.98 -15.63
C PHE A 164 -4.34 -19.77 -15.60
N GLU A 165 -3.43 -19.69 -16.57
CA GLU A 165 -2.52 -18.55 -16.70
C GLU A 165 -3.29 -17.23 -16.84
N ASP A 166 -4.33 -17.18 -17.69
CA ASP A 166 -5.13 -15.98 -17.92
C ASP A 166 -5.93 -15.58 -16.68
N TYR A 167 -6.50 -16.57 -15.98
CA TYR A 167 -7.17 -16.33 -14.71
C TYR A 167 -6.21 -15.73 -13.66
N PHE A 168 -5.02 -16.32 -13.48
CA PHE A 168 -4.05 -15.83 -12.51
C PHE A 168 -3.53 -14.44 -12.86
N LYS A 169 -3.28 -14.13 -14.14
CA LYS A 169 -2.93 -12.78 -14.61
C LYS A 169 -4.02 -11.77 -14.25
N SER A 170 -5.29 -12.11 -14.47
CA SER A 170 -6.42 -11.24 -14.11
C SER A 170 -6.49 -11.01 -12.59
N LEU A 171 -6.34 -12.07 -11.80
CA LEU A 171 -6.39 -11.99 -10.34
C LEU A 171 -5.23 -11.16 -9.76
N GLU A 172 -4.01 -11.30 -10.29
CA GLU A 172 -2.83 -10.52 -9.90
C GLU A 172 -2.95 -9.05 -10.32
N ALA A 173 -3.55 -8.77 -11.49
CA ALA A 173 -3.87 -7.40 -11.88
C ALA A 173 -4.85 -6.74 -10.91
N LEU A 174 -5.90 -7.46 -10.49
CA LEU A 174 -6.84 -6.99 -9.46
C LEU A 174 -6.15 -6.79 -8.10
N GLN A 175 -5.26 -7.70 -7.69
CA GLN A 175 -4.45 -7.56 -6.47
C GLN A 175 -3.64 -6.27 -6.52
N LYS A 176 -2.93 -6.04 -7.63
CA LYS A 176 -2.12 -4.83 -7.83
C LYS A 176 -2.98 -3.58 -7.71
N SER A 177 -4.10 -3.50 -8.44
CA SER A 177 -5.01 -2.35 -8.37
C SER A 177 -5.62 -2.15 -6.98
N ALA A 178 -5.90 -3.22 -6.23
CA ALA A 178 -6.36 -3.12 -4.85
C ALA A 178 -5.26 -2.55 -3.94
N ASN A 179 -4.02 -3.00 -4.10
CA ASN A 179 -2.90 -2.49 -3.31
C ASN A 179 -2.57 -1.03 -3.65
N ASP A 180 -2.77 -0.61 -4.91
CA ASP A 180 -2.61 0.78 -5.34
C ASP A 180 -3.60 1.74 -4.63
N VAL A 181 -4.78 1.26 -4.22
CA VAL A 181 -5.76 2.04 -3.43
C VAL A 181 -5.63 1.84 -1.91
N GLY A 182 -4.58 1.13 -1.48
CA GLY A 182 -4.25 0.92 -0.07
C GLY A 182 -4.79 -0.37 0.56
N CYS A 183 -5.36 -1.30 -0.22
CA CYS A 183 -5.64 -2.64 0.31
C CYS A 183 -4.32 -3.37 0.60
N ASN A 184 -4.32 -4.26 1.60
CA ASN A 184 -3.19 -5.14 1.87
C ASN A 184 -3.55 -6.58 1.48
N ILE A 185 -3.68 -6.84 0.17
CA ILE A 185 -4.09 -8.16 -0.33
C ILE A 185 -2.87 -9.08 -0.41
N SER A 186 -2.81 -10.08 0.45
CA SER A 186 -1.73 -11.07 0.51
C SER A 186 -1.95 -12.27 -0.43
N ASN A 187 -0.90 -13.08 -0.62
CA ASN A 187 -0.99 -14.35 -1.35
C ASN A 187 -2.00 -15.33 -0.72
N ASN A 188 -2.21 -15.28 0.60
CA ASN A 188 -3.23 -16.10 1.26
C ASN A 188 -4.65 -15.67 0.86
N ASN A 189 -4.87 -14.38 0.65
CA ASN A 189 -6.14 -13.87 0.15
C ASN A 189 -6.39 -14.34 -1.28
N LEU A 190 -5.36 -14.31 -2.14
CA LEU A 190 -5.45 -14.84 -3.49
C LEU A 190 -5.69 -16.35 -3.52
N HIS A 191 -5.02 -17.09 -2.64
CA HIS A 191 -5.22 -18.53 -2.49
C HIS A 191 -6.67 -18.85 -2.14
N SER A 192 -7.18 -18.28 -1.04
CA SER A 192 -8.57 -18.47 -0.63
C SER A 192 -9.54 -18.04 -1.73
N ARG A 193 -9.22 -16.97 -2.47
CA ARG A 193 -10.06 -16.51 -3.57
C ARG A 193 -10.10 -17.51 -4.71
N PHE A 194 -8.96 -18.02 -5.15
CA PHE A 194 -8.88 -19.03 -6.18
C PHE A 194 -9.64 -20.31 -5.77
N LEU A 195 -9.39 -20.86 -4.59
CA LEU A 195 -10.05 -22.08 -4.14
C LEU A 195 -11.58 -21.94 -4.07
N THR A 196 -12.08 -20.76 -3.70
CA THR A 196 -13.53 -20.48 -3.62
C THR A 196 -14.15 -20.04 -4.95
N SER A 197 -13.34 -19.78 -5.98
CA SER A 197 -13.80 -19.37 -7.31
C SER A 197 -14.03 -20.54 -8.26
N LEU A 198 -13.51 -21.73 -7.92
CA LEU A 198 -13.55 -22.92 -8.76
C LEU A 198 -14.96 -23.51 -8.90
N PRO A 199 -15.37 -23.88 -10.13
CA PRO A 199 -16.55 -24.70 -10.37
C PRO A 199 -16.41 -26.11 -9.78
N ARG A 200 -17.53 -26.84 -9.69
CA ARG A 200 -17.57 -28.20 -9.12
C ARG A 200 -16.67 -29.20 -9.85
N ASP A 201 -16.49 -29.03 -11.16
CA ASP A 201 -15.66 -29.94 -11.98
C ASP A 201 -14.17 -29.84 -11.64
N TYR A 202 -13.77 -28.82 -10.88
CA TYR A 202 -12.39 -28.55 -10.45
C TYR A 202 -12.15 -28.84 -8.96
N LEU A 203 -13.07 -29.52 -8.27
CA LEU A 203 -12.90 -29.88 -6.85
C LEU A 203 -11.67 -30.76 -6.61
N TRP A 204 -11.16 -31.46 -7.62
CA TRP A 204 -9.92 -32.23 -7.53
C TRP A 204 -8.71 -31.34 -7.18
N ILE A 205 -8.72 -30.06 -7.57
CA ILE A 205 -7.67 -29.10 -7.19
C ILE A 205 -7.67 -28.87 -5.68
N LEU A 206 -8.85 -28.74 -5.07
CA LEU A 206 -8.96 -28.59 -3.62
C LEU A 206 -8.41 -29.81 -2.88
N GLN A 207 -8.71 -31.01 -3.40
CA GLN A 207 -8.32 -32.27 -2.77
C GLN A 207 -6.81 -32.53 -2.85
N ASN A 208 -6.21 -32.26 -4.02
CA ASN A 208 -4.81 -32.60 -4.27
C ASN A 208 -3.85 -31.44 -4.00
N HIS A 209 -4.31 -30.20 -4.14
CA HIS A 209 -3.44 -29.03 -4.14
C HIS A 209 -3.85 -27.90 -3.18
N GLY A 210 -4.98 -28.03 -2.46
CA GLY A 210 -5.48 -26.98 -1.57
C GLY A 210 -4.57 -26.64 -0.37
N ALA A 211 -3.56 -27.46 -0.10
CA ALA A 211 -2.57 -27.20 0.95
C ALA A 211 -1.33 -26.43 0.46
N HIS A 212 -1.13 -26.30 -0.87
CA HIS A 212 0.05 -25.63 -1.40
C HIS A 212 -0.02 -24.10 -1.21
N PRO A 213 1.13 -23.45 -0.97
CA PRO A 213 1.22 -21.99 -1.10
C PRO A 213 0.80 -21.53 -2.50
N PHE A 214 0.16 -20.36 -2.57
CA PHE A 214 -0.34 -19.80 -3.83
C PHE A 214 0.68 -19.79 -4.99
N PRO A 215 1.96 -19.39 -4.79
CA PRO A 215 2.93 -19.38 -5.89
C PRO A 215 3.23 -20.78 -6.44
N GLU A 216 3.29 -21.79 -5.56
CA GLU A 216 3.51 -23.18 -5.94
C GLU A 216 2.29 -23.75 -6.66
N LEU A 217 1.09 -23.50 -6.13
CA LEU A 217 -0.18 -23.90 -6.73
C LEU A 217 -0.31 -23.32 -8.15
N LYS A 218 -0.08 -22.02 -8.30
CA LYS A 218 -0.12 -21.32 -9.60
C LYS A 218 0.80 -22.00 -10.61
N LYS A 219 2.05 -22.24 -10.20
CA LYS A 219 3.06 -22.89 -11.05
C LYS A 219 2.59 -24.28 -11.51
N HIS A 220 2.18 -25.15 -10.59
CA HIS A 220 1.75 -26.51 -10.91
C HIS A 220 0.54 -26.54 -11.85
N LEU A 221 -0.45 -25.66 -11.64
CA LEU A 221 -1.65 -25.65 -12.48
C LEU A 221 -1.38 -25.15 -13.91
N ILE A 222 -0.46 -24.20 -14.08
CA ILE A 222 -0.02 -23.75 -15.42
C ILE A 222 0.74 -24.89 -16.14
N GLU A 223 1.54 -25.67 -15.41
CA GLU A 223 2.27 -26.81 -15.98
C GLU A 223 1.34 -27.98 -16.40
N LEU A 224 0.21 -28.17 -15.71
CA LEU A 224 -0.78 -29.22 -16.00
C LEU A 224 -1.68 -28.91 -17.22
N GLU A 225 -1.86 -27.64 -17.56
CA GLU A 225 -2.76 -27.18 -18.62
C GLU A 225 -2.42 -27.70 -20.04
N PRO A 226 -1.14 -27.70 -20.50
CA PRO A 226 -0.80 -28.24 -21.81
C PRO A 226 -1.06 -29.76 -21.93
N GLU A 227 -0.98 -30.52 -20.83
CA GLU A 227 -1.21 -31.97 -20.85
C GLU A 227 -2.70 -32.31 -21.01
N ALA A 228 -3.60 -31.54 -20.39
CA ALA A 228 -5.04 -31.70 -20.54
C ALA A 228 -5.52 -31.39 -21.96
N THR A 229 -4.99 -30.34 -22.57
CA THR A 229 -5.33 -29.92 -23.94
C THR A 229 -4.83 -30.93 -24.98
N ALA A 230 -3.67 -31.56 -24.75
CA ALA A 230 -3.14 -32.60 -25.62
C ALA A 230 -4.01 -33.88 -25.63
N LEU A 231 -4.57 -34.27 -24.48
CA LEU A 231 -5.43 -35.45 -24.38
C LEU A 231 -6.81 -35.23 -25.02
N VAL A 232 -7.37 -34.02 -24.95
CA VAL A 232 -8.64 -33.67 -25.63
C VAL A 232 -8.46 -33.69 -27.16
N ASN A 233 -7.37 -33.14 -27.67
CA ASN A 233 -7.06 -33.15 -29.11
C ASN A 233 -6.73 -34.56 -29.65
N MET A 234 -6.26 -35.48 -28.79
CA MET A 234 -6.10 -36.89 -29.15
C MET A 234 -7.42 -37.68 -29.10
N SER A 235 -8.36 -37.28 -28.26
CA SER A 235 -9.69 -37.92 -28.14
C SER A 235 -10.63 -37.58 -29.30
N GLU A 236 -10.48 -36.43 -29.96
CA GLU A 236 -11.28 -36.09 -31.16
C GLU A 236 -10.94 -36.97 -32.39
N ASN A 237 -9.83 -37.73 -32.34
CA ASN A 237 -9.42 -38.65 -33.40
C ASN A 237 -9.79 -40.13 -33.15
N GLY A 238 -10.52 -40.45 -32.08
CA GLY A 238 -11.09 -41.79 -31.89
C GLY A 238 -11.09 -42.27 -30.45
N VAL A 239 -12.30 -42.40 -29.89
CA VAL A 239 -12.72 -43.21 -28.73
C VAL A 239 -11.60 -43.67 -27.79
N CYS A 240 -11.42 -42.96 -26.67
CA CYS A 240 -10.84 -43.55 -25.45
C CYS A 240 -11.56 -43.01 -24.21
N SER A 241 -12.19 -43.93 -23.47
CA SER A 241 -12.67 -43.68 -22.12
C SER A 241 -11.49 -43.35 -21.21
N MET A 242 -11.59 -42.26 -20.46
CA MET A 242 -10.68 -41.96 -19.34
C MET A 242 -10.72 -43.14 -18.35
N PRO A 243 -9.57 -43.77 -18.01
CA PRO A 243 -9.52 -44.66 -16.86
C PRO A 243 -9.65 -43.81 -15.59
N PRO A 244 -10.34 -44.32 -14.54
CA PRO A 244 -10.44 -43.62 -13.28
C PRO A 244 -9.04 -43.43 -12.69
N TYR A 245 -8.70 -42.19 -12.34
CA TYR A 245 -7.50 -41.86 -11.58
C TYR A 245 -7.55 -42.59 -10.22
N VAL A 246 -6.68 -43.58 -10.04
CA VAL A 246 -6.50 -44.29 -8.77
C VAL A 246 -5.38 -43.57 -8.01
N PRO A 247 -5.66 -42.93 -6.86
CA PRO A 247 -4.61 -42.34 -6.06
C PRO A 247 -3.69 -43.44 -5.55
N SER A 248 -2.39 -43.31 -5.82
CA SER A 248 -1.37 -44.23 -5.30
C SER A 248 -1.29 -44.09 -3.79
N VAL A 249 -1.90 -45.03 -3.08
CA VAL A 249 -1.75 -45.18 -1.63
C VAL A 249 -0.33 -45.67 -1.35
N SER A 250 0.56 -44.74 -1.02
CA SER A 250 1.86 -45.08 -0.46
C SER A 250 1.64 -45.62 0.96
N SER A 251 1.57 -46.95 1.08
CA SER A 251 1.58 -47.63 2.36
C SER A 251 3.01 -47.62 2.92
N HIS A 252 3.31 -46.65 3.78
CA HIS A 252 4.35 -46.82 4.80
C HIS A 252 3.70 -46.70 6.17
N ASN A 253 3.31 -47.86 6.68
CA ASN A 253 2.95 -48.08 8.06
C ASN A 253 4.26 -48.17 8.86
N THR A 254 4.50 -47.22 9.76
CA THR A 254 5.37 -47.44 10.92
C THR A 254 4.59 -47.06 12.17
N HIS A 255 4.35 -48.10 12.98
CA HIS A 255 3.89 -48.05 14.35
C HIS A 255 4.51 -46.89 15.14
N GLN A 256 3.67 -46.11 15.81
CA GLN A 256 3.93 -45.66 17.18
C GLN A 256 2.60 -45.37 17.89
N GLU A 257 2.15 -46.36 18.67
CA GLU A 257 1.23 -46.13 19.78
C GLU A 257 1.93 -45.23 20.80
N ASN A 258 1.30 -44.13 21.20
CA ASN A 258 1.57 -43.52 22.49
C ASN A 258 0.31 -42.89 23.08
N TYR A 259 -0.07 -43.49 24.20
CA TYR A 259 -1.10 -43.15 25.17
C TYR A 259 -1.35 -41.65 25.37
N PHE A 260 -2.62 -41.24 25.28
CA PHE A 260 -3.11 -40.06 25.99
C PHE A 260 -4.33 -40.41 26.86
N ARG A 261 -4.09 -40.39 28.17
CA ARG A 261 -5.07 -40.53 29.26
C ARG A 261 -5.82 -39.20 29.45
N PRO A 262 -7.14 -39.17 29.63
CA PRO A 262 -7.82 -37.95 30.06
C PRO A 262 -7.62 -37.73 31.57
N ARG A 263 -7.18 -36.53 31.95
CA ARG A 263 -7.22 -36.07 33.35
C ARG A 263 -8.65 -35.69 33.71
N GLN A 264 -9.15 -36.29 34.79
CA GLN A 264 -10.37 -35.87 35.49
C GLN A 264 -10.15 -34.52 36.20
N PRO A 265 -11.19 -33.69 36.38
CA PRO A 265 -11.11 -32.44 37.14
C PRO A 265 -11.15 -32.73 38.65
N ARG A 266 -10.34 -32.00 39.44
CA ARG A 266 -10.54 -31.92 40.89
C ARG A 266 -11.53 -30.80 41.21
N ILE A 267 -12.48 -31.14 42.08
CA ILE A 267 -13.31 -30.24 42.89
C ILE A 267 -12.42 -29.59 43.96
#